data_AF-A0A6N6JAI3-F1
#
_entry.id   AF-A0A6N6JAI3-F1
#
_cell.length_a   1.000
_cell.length_b   1.000
_cell.length_c   1.000
_cell.angle_alpha   90.00
_cell.angle_beta   90.00
_cell.angle_gamma   90.00
#
_symmetry.space_group_name_H-M   'P 1'
#
loop_
_entity.id
_entity.type
_entity.pdbx_description
1 polymer ?
#
loop_
_entity_poly.entity_id
_entity_poly.type
_entity_poly.pdbx_seq_one_letter_code
_entity_poly.pdbx_strand_id
1 'polypeptide(L)'
;MIRLTAITGFALGTVLAASAGLAQSIDATIAACHTKAAAVEDAVAALSGEGWAVVDERPLPEIVAEQLVWPQLVFYFTGDTGGETLQAILDLQRKTVAGFARKVDIDQSKTRILTRTTEDQPETLLLAWQAPTPNMRLITCRASLSEATTLSALAAITLPAGPQPDFLPLPAGNPLTAAPGADATLTLLNTETLSEKLDTPVTANSVLVTSNSFDAEAQ
;
A
#
# COMPACT_ATOMS: atom_id res chain seq x y z
N MET A 1 -1.92 25.62 -73.04
CA MET A 1 -1.69 24.19 -73.29
C MET A 1 -1.41 23.50 -71.96
N ILE A 2 -2.07 22.38 -71.73
CA ILE A 2 -2.10 21.57 -70.49
C ILE A 2 -0.82 20.71 -70.37
N ARG A 3 -0.30 20.56 -69.13
CA ARG A 3 0.38 19.37 -68.54
C ARG A 3 0.84 19.75 -67.12
N LEU A 4 0.13 19.42 -66.04
CA LEU A 4 -0.02 18.16 -65.29
C LEU A 4 1.30 17.55 -64.72
N THR A 5 1.25 17.32 -63.40
CA THR A 5 1.93 16.28 -62.57
C THR A 5 3.35 16.51 -62.05
N ALA A 6 3.50 16.63 -60.72
CA ALA A 6 4.10 15.59 -59.87
C ALA A 6 3.83 15.89 -58.38
N ILE A 7 3.11 14.95 -57.76
CA ILE A 7 2.81 14.85 -56.33
C ILE A 7 4.06 14.33 -55.62
N THR A 8 4.50 14.98 -54.55
CA THR A 8 5.37 14.35 -53.55
C THR A 8 4.80 14.68 -52.18
N GLY A 9 4.01 13.74 -51.66
CA GLY A 9 3.51 13.77 -50.30
C GLY A 9 4.66 13.49 -49.33
N PHE A 10 4.87 14.39 -48.37
CA PHE A 10 5.60 14.08 -47.16
C PHE A 10 4.57 13.94 -46.04
N ALA A 11 4.44 12.71 -45.56
CA ALA A 11 3.64 12.35 -44.42
C ALA A 11 4.20 13.02 -43.15
N LEU A 12 3.43 13.94 -42.56
CA LEU A 12 3.53 14.22 -41.13
C LEU A 12 2.37 13.51 -40.44
N GLY A 13 2.54 12.19 -40.25
CA GLY A 13 1.83 11.47 -39.22
C GLY A 13 2.44 11.86 -37.87
N THR A 14 1.93 12.91 -37.24
CA THR A 14 2.16 13.12 -35.81
C THR A 14 1.42 12.02 -35.07
N VAL A 15 2.20 11.04 -34.63
CA VAL A 15 1.82 9.99 -33.70
C VAL A 15 1.38 10.67 -32.40
N LEU A 16 0.07 10.84 -32.20
CA LEU A 16 -0.49 11.02 -30.85
C LEU A 16 -0.45 9.66 -30.16
N ALA A 17 0.72 9.27 -29.66
CA ALA A 17 0.86 8.26 -28.63
C ALA A 17 1.06 8.98 -27.29
N ALA A 18 -0.01 9.60 -26.80
CA ALA A 18 0.00 10.27 -25.51
C ALA A 18 -1.35 10.05 -24.83
N SER A 19 -1.45 8.91 -24.14
CA SER A 19 -2.27 8.67 -22.93
C SER A 19 -2.60 7.17 -22.80
N ALA A 20 -1.56 6.35 -22.61
CA ALA A 20 -1.73 5.04 -21.98
C ALA A 20 -0.92 5.04 -20.68
N GLY A 21 -1.16 6.04 -19.83
CA GLY A 21 -0.93 5.86 -18.40
C GLY A 21 -1.96 4.86 -17.93
N LEU A 22 -1.65 3.57 -18.06
CA LEU A 22 -2.42 2.51 -17.43
C LEU A 22 -2.50 2.89 -15.95
N ALA A 23 -3.72 3.10 -15.45
CA ALA A 23 -3.96 3.13 -14.01
C ALA A 23 -3.36 1.83 -13.45
N GLN A 24 -2.19 1.94 -12.81
CA GLN A 24 -1.64 0.82 -12.08
C GLN A 24 -2.60 0.59 -10.91
N SER A 25 -3.08 -0.64 -10.76
CA SER A 25 -3.83 -0.99 -9.56
C SER A 25 -2.96 -0.67 -8.34
N ILE A 26 -3.57 -0.23 -7.24
CA ILE A 26 -2.86 -0.06 -5.97
C ILE A 26 -2.21 -1.39 -5.55
N ASP A 27 -2.79 -2.52 -5.95
CA ASP A 27 -2.18 -3.85 -5.82
C ASP A 27 -0.82 -3.98 -6.55
N ALA A 28 -0.66 -3.38 -7.74
CA ALA A 28 0.62 -3.40 -8.47
C ALA A 28 1.76 -2.68 -7.71
N THR A 29 1.42 -1.84 -6.73
CA THR A 29 2.38 -1.14 -5.87
C THR A 29 3.01 -2.08 -4.81
N ILE A 30 2.36 -3.20 -4.49
CA ILE A 30 2.87 -4.23 -3.59
C ILE A 30 2.58 -5.65 -4.10
N ALA A 31 2.65 -5.88 -5.42
CA ALA A 31 2.28 -7.16 -6.01
C ALA A 31 3.14 -8.32 -5.45
N ALA A 32 4.39 -8.02 -5.08
CA ALA A 32 5.31 -8.90 -4.39
C ALA A 32 4.72 -9.50 -3.10
N CYS A 33 3.81 -8.81 -2.41
CA CYS A 33 3.14 -9.33 -1.22
C CYS A 33 2.19 -10.51 -1.48
N HIS A 34 1.85 -10.74 -2.75
CA HIS A 34 1.04 -11.86 -3.23
C HIS A 34 1.88 -13.01 -3.79
N THR A 35 3.20 -12.83 -3.84
CA THR A 35 4.11 -13.86 -4.34
C THR A 35 4.53 -14.80 -3.21
N LYS A 36 4.70 -16.09 -3.55
CA LYS A 36 5.21 -17.08 -2.61
C LYS A 36 6.63 -16.70 -2.19
N ALA A 37 6.89 -16.69 -0.88
CA ALA A 37 8.22 -16.45 -0.32
C ALA A 37 8.57 -17.53 0.72
N ALA A 38 9.65 -18.25 0.48
CA ALA A 38 10.11 -19.31 1.39
C ALA A 38 10.75 -18.73 2.66
N ALA A 39 11.36 -17.55 2.53
CA ALA A 39 11.90 -16.73 3.62
C ALA A 39 11.44 -15.27 3.51
N VAL A 40 11.61 -14.48 4.58
CA VAL A 40 11.26 -13.04 4.53
C VAL A 40 12.16 -12.27 3.57
N GLU A 41 13.41 -12.71 3.40
CA GLU A 41 14.38 -12.09 2.51
C GLU A 41 13.95 -12.19 1.04
N ASP A 42 13.27 -13.26 0.64
CA ASP A 42 12.72 -13.41 -0.72
C ASP A 42 11.61 -12.37 -0.97
N ALA A 43 10.72 -12.19 0.01
CA ALA A 43 9.67 -11.17 -0.06
C ALA A 43 10.24 -9.75 -0.09
N VAL A 44 11.28 -9.48 0.71
CA VAL A 44 12.00 -8.20 0.67
C VAL A 44 12.64 -7.97 -0.69
N ALA A 45 13.32 -8.96 -1.26
CA ALA A 45 13.96 -8.84 -2.57
C ALA A 45 12.93 -8.54 -3.68
N ALA A 46 11.78 -9.21 -3.66
CA ALA A 46 10.68 -8.94 -4.58
C ALA A 46 10.14 -7.51 -4.43
N LEU A 47 9.88 -7.07 -3.20
CA LEU A 47 9.45 -5.70 -2.90
C LEU A 47 10.48 -4.64 -3.30
N SER A 48 11.78 -4.94 -3.17
CA SER A 48 12.84 -4.06 -3.67
C SER A 48 12.84 -3.93 -5.18
N GLY A 49 12.42 -4.96 -5.91
CA GLY A 49 12.13 -4.86 -7.35
C GLY A 49 11.00 -3.88 -7.70
N GLU A 50 10.11 -3.62 -6.74
CA GLU A 50 9.00 -2.64 -6.84
C GLU A 50 9.36 -1.27 -6.24
N GLY A 51 10.63 -1.05 -5.89
CA GLY A 51 11.15 0.22 -5.39
C GLY A 51 11.11 0.40 -3.88
N TRP A 52 10.75 -0.64 -3.11
CA TRP A 52 10.76 -0.59 -1.64
C TRP A 52 12.16 -0.88 -1.07
N ALA A 53 12.60 -0.04 -0.14
CA ALA A 53 13.88 -0.19 0.56
C ALA A 53 13.65 -0.51 2.04
N VAL A 54 14.44 -1.43 2.60
CA VAL A 54 14.38 -1.75 4.04
C VAL A 54 14.84 -0.55 4.87
N VAL A 55 14.13 -0.28 5.96
CA VAL A 55 14.51 0.72 6.96
C VAL A 55 15.28 0.03 8.08
N ASP A 56 16.61 0.20 8.08
CA ASP A 56 17.51 -0.39 9.10
C ASP A 56 17.76 0.54 10.31
N GLU A 57 17.38 1.81 10.21
CA GLU A 57 17.64 2.82 11.24
C GLU A 57 16.85 2.55 12.54
N ARG A 58 17.52 2.68 13.69
CA ARG A 58 16.94 2.49 15.03
C ARG A 58 17.39 3.62 15.98
N PRO A 59 16.47 4.40 16.56
CA PRO A 59 15.01 4.37 16.37
C PRO A 59 14.60 4.66 14.93
N LEU A 60 13.36 4.31 14.57
CA LEU A 60 12.84 4.61 13.23
C LEU A 60 12.81 6.13 13.01
N PRO A 61 13.03 6.59 11.76
CA PRO A 61 12.74 7.97 11.39
C PRO A 61 11.31 8.34 11.78
N GLU A 62 11.11 9.56 12.28
CA GLU A 62 9.82 10.03 12.78
C GLU A 62 8.70 9.87 11.74
N ILE A 63 8.96 10.25 10.49
CA ILE A 63 7.99 10.13 9.40
C ILE A 63 7.60 8.67 9.11
N VAL A 64 8.55 7.74 9.19
CA VAL A 64 8.30 6.30 8.99
C VAL A 64 7.46 5.76 10.14
N ALA A 65 7.78 6.17 11.38
CA ALA A 65 7.01 5.78 12.55
C ALA A 65 5.56 6.29 12.47
N GLU A 66 5.34 7.56 12.17
CA GLU A 66 3.98 8.12 12.05
C GLU A 66 3.21 7.49 10.89
N GLN A 67 3.86 7.17 9.75
CA GLN A 67 3.18 6.44 8.66
C GLN A 67 2.75 5.03 9.04
N LEU A 68 3.53 4.32 9.87
CA LEU A 68 3.17 2.97 10.34
C LEU A 68 1.99 2.95 11.31
N VAL A 69 1.61 4.09 11.88
CA VAL A 69 0.47 4.18 12.80
C VAL A 69 -0.84 3.93 12.07
N TRP A 70 -1.03 4.53 10.88
CA TRP A 70 -2.30 4.47 10.16
C TRP A 70 -2.73 3.05 9.80
N PRO A 71 -1.85 2.16 9.28
CA PRO A 71 -2.25 0.78 9.03
C PRO A 71 -2.63 -0.01 10.28
N GLN A 72 -2.17 0.37 11.47
CA GLN A 72 -2.63 -0.25 12.73
C GLN A 72 -3.97 0.33 13.17
N LEU A 73 -4.16 1.64 12.98
CA LEU A 73 -5.35 2.37 13.38
C LEU A 73 -6.60 1.86 12.62
N VAL A 74 -6.48 1.62 11.31
CA VAL A 74 -7.58 1.13 10.44
C VAL A 74 -8.29 -0.10 11.01
N PHE A 75 -7.56 -1.05 11.62
CA PHE A 75 -8.15 -2.25 12.20
C PHE A 75 -9.14 -1.97 13.34
N TYR A 76 -8.90 -0.92 14.12
CA TYR A 76 -9.76 -0.55 15.24
C TYR A 76 -11.06 0.12 14.79
N PHE A 77 -11.13 0.65 13.56
CA PHE A 77 -12.37 1.21 13.02
C PHE A 77 -13.28 0.19 12.40
N THR A 78 -12.71 -0.89 11.87
CA THR A 78 -13.50 -2.03 11.40
C THR A 78 -14.00 -2.92 12.56
N GLY A 79 -13.57 -2.64 13.80
CA GLY A 79 -13.86 -3.45 14.98
C GLY A 79 -14.46 -2.64 16.14
N ASP A 80 -14.66 -3.31 17.28
CA ASP A 80 -15.08 -2.66 18.52
C ASP A 80 -13.88 -1.92 19.13
N THR A 81 -14.02 -0.61 19.36
CA THR A 81 -12.99 0.21 20.02
C THR A 81 -12.91 -0.05 21.52
N GLY A 82 -13.82 -0.85 22.08
CA GLY A 82 -13.94 -1.07 23.52
C GLY A 82 -14.37 0.17 24.30
N GLY A 83 -14.93 1.17 23.60
CA GLY A 83 -15.31 2.47 24.17
C GLY A 83 -14.19 3.51 24.22
N GLU A 84 -13.00 3.20 23.70
CA GLU A 84 -11.89 4.14 23.66
C GLU A 84 -12.09 5.24 22.60
N THR A 85 -11.55 6.42 22.89
CA THR A 85 -11.54 7.54 21.94
C THR A 85 -10.51 7.30 20.83
N LEU A 86 -10.71 7.91 19.67
CA LEU A 86 -9.76 7.75 18.58
C LEU A 86 -8.36 8.29 18.93
N GLN A 87 -8.27 9.40 19.66
CA GLN A 87 -7.00 9.93 20.13
C GLN A 87 -6.24 8.91 21.00
N ALA A 88 -6.93 8.26 21.93
CA ALA A 88 -6.33 7.25 22.80
C ALA A 88 -5.79 6.05 22.00
N ILE A 89 -6.52 5.62 20.97
CA ILE A 89 -6.07 4.54 20.07
C ILE A 89 -4.86 5.00 19.25
N LEU A 90 -4.85 6.23 18.73
CA LEU A 90 -3.71 6.79 18.00
C LEU A 90 -2.44 6.78 18.86
N ASP A 91 -2.53 7.25 20.10
CA ASP A 91 -1.41 7.27 21.04
C ASP A 91 -0.95 5.86 21.43
N LEU A 92 -1.88 4.89 21.52
CA LEU A 92 -1.54 3.49 21.72
C LEU A 92 -0.77 2.94 20.50
N GLN A 93 -1.23 3.23 19.28
CA GLN A 93 -0.58 2.73 18.07
C GLN A 93 0.81 3.35 17.86
N ARG A 94 1.03 4.62 18.23
CA ARG A 94 2.39 5.20 18.28
C ARG A 94 3.34 4.40 19.16
N LYS A 95 2.87 3.99 20.35
CA LYS A 95 3.65 3.11 21.25
C LYS A 95 3.88 1.73 20.64
N THR A 96 2.87 1.15 19.98
CA THR A 96 2.99 -0.14 19.27
C THR A 96 4.04 -0.08 18.16
N VAL A 97 4.02 0.97 17.34
CA VAL A 97 4.97 1.15 16.23
C VAL A 97 6.41 1.28 16.73
N ALA A 98 6.63 2.02 17.82
CA ALA A 98 7.95 2.08 18.46
C ALA A 98 8.47 0.69 18.87
N GLY A 99 7.55 -0.25 19.15
CA GLY A 99 7.83 -1.65 19.43
C GLY A 99 8.25 -2.46 18.20
N PHE A 100 7.72 -2.19 17.00
CA PHE A 100 8.07 -2.95 15.78
C PHE A 100 9.56 -2.85 15.45
N ALA A 101 10.15 -1.69 15.63
CA ALA A 101 11.58 -1.46 15.43
C ALA A 101 12.47 -2.34 16.34
N ARG A 102 11.93 -2.77 17.49
CA ARG A 102 12.63 -3.53 18.53
C ARG A 102 12.24 -5.01 18.54
N LYS A 103 11.30 -5.42 17.67
CA LYS A 103 10.83 -6.79 17.62
C LYS A 103 11.96 -7.69 17.17
N VAL A 104 12.26 -8.69 17.99
CA VAL A 104 13.26 -9.72 17.68
C VAL A 104 12.63 -10.76 16.77
N ASP A 105 13.31 -11.07 15.67
CA ASP A 105 12.92 -12.15 14.78
C ASP A 105 13.01 -13.50 15.50
N ILE A 106 12.06 -14.36 15.20
CA ILE A 106 12.14 -15.80 15.49
C ILE A 106 12.00 -16.57 14.18
N ASP A 107 12.40 -17.84 14.18
CA ASP A 107 12.40 -18.67 12.97
C ASP A 107 11.03 -18.72 12.28
N GLN A 108 9.95 -18.63 13.06
CA GLN A 108 8.57 -18.71 12.57
C GLN A 108 7.90 -17.36 12.34
N SER A 109 8.53 -16.23 12.71
CA SER A 109 7.93 -14.92 12.56
C SER A 109 9.00 -13.84 12.46
N LYS A 110 9.00 -13.18 11.30
CA LYS A 110 9.93 -12.10 10.98
C LYS A 110 9.14 -10.88 10.55
N THR A 111 9.69 -9.70 10.82
CA THR A 111 9.04 -8.44 10.46
C THR A 111 10.06 -7.49 9.87
N ARG A 112 9.71 -6.82 8.77
CA ARG A 112 10.53 -5.80 8.12
C ARG A 112 9.69 -4.56 7.90
N ILE A 113 10.33 -3.41 8.04
CA ILE A 113 9.76 -2.12 7.71
C ILE A 113 10.46 -1.68 6.44
N LEU A 114 9.69 -1.34 5.42
CA LEU A 114 10.17 -0.85 4.16
C LEU A 114 9.60 0.53 3.88
N THR A 115 10.33 1.33 3.12
CA THR A 115 9.88 2.65 2.67
C THR A 115 10.16 2.83 1.18
N ARG A 116 9.41 3.72 0.55
CA ARG A 116 9.72 4.27 -0.76
C ARG A 116 9.26 5.72 -0.81
N THR A 117 9.58 6.39 -1.90
CA THR A 117 9.11 7.76 -2.16
C THR A 117 8.42 7.78 -3.52
N THR A 118 7.18 8.29 -3.53
CA THR A 118 6.39 8.49 -4.74
C THR A 118 6.02 9.96 -4.83
N GLU A 119 6.45 10.65 -5.89
CA GLU A 119 6.20 12.09 -6.08
C GLU A 119 6.56 12.93 -4.83
N ASP A 120 7.77 12.70 -4.28
CA ASP A 120 8.29 13.32 -3.06
C ASP A 120 7.50 13.05 -1.77
N GLN A 121 6.48 12.20 -1.82
CA GLN A 121 5.72 11.75 -0.65
C GLN A 121 6.25 10.40 -0.17
N PRO A 122 6.62 10.27 1.12
CA PRO A 122 7.06 9.00 1.66
C PRO A 122 5.90 8.01 1.68
N GLU A 123 6.24 6.73 1.58
CA GLU A 123 5.33 5.62 1.83
C GLU A 123 6.03 4.61 2.69
N THR A 124 5.26 3.88 3.50
CA THR A 124 5.81 2.92 4.44
C THR A 124 5.01 1.63 4.42
N LEU A 125 5.73 0.51 4.46
CA LEU A 125 5.19 -0.84 4.44
C LEU A 125 5.72 -1.63 5.63
N LEU A 126 4.81 -2.21 6.41
CA LEU A 126 5.13 -3.26 7.35
C LEU A 126 4.92 -4.62 6.67
N LEU A 127 6.02 -5.34 6.45
CA LEU A 127 6.02 -6.72 6.00
C LEU A 127 6.10 -7.65 7.20
N ALA A 128 5.12 -8.52 7.37
CA ALA A 128 5.16 -9.63 8.30
C ALA A 128 5.20 -10.95 7.53
N TRP A 129 6.22 -11.76 7.81
CA TRP A 129 6.33 -13.12 7.30
C TRP A 129 6.21 -14.10 8.46
N GLN A 130 5.40 -15.13 8.29
CA GLN A 130 5.13 -16.12 9.33
C GLN A 130 5.15 -17.54 8.76
N ALA A 131 5.69 -18.49 9.52
CA ALA A 131 5.66 -19.92 9.27
C ALA A 131 4.97 -20.64 10.45
N PRO A 132 3.63 -20.49 10.59
CA PRO A 132 2.89 -21.02 11.73
C PRO A 132 2.93 -22.55 11.82
N THR A 133 3.05 -23.23 10.67
CA THR A 133 3.30 -24.67 10.59
C THR A 133 4.44 -24.94 9.60
N PRO A 134 5.07 -26.13 9.61
CA PRO A 134 6.10 -26.47 8.63
C PRO A 134 5.64 -26.30 7.19
N ASN A 135 4.35 -26.56 6.92
CA ASN A 135 3.78 -26.60 5.58
C ASN A 135 3.04 -25.33 5.17
N MET A 136 3.02 -24.29 6.01
CA MET A 136 2.29 -23.06 5.72
C MET A 136 3.19 -21.85 5.90
N ARG A 137 3.09 -20.92 4.95
CA ARG A 137 3.67 -19.58 5.02
C ARG A 137 2.57 -18.55 4.91
N LEU A 138 2.69 -17.47 5.65
CA LEU A 138 1.78 -16.33 5.62
C LEU A 138 2.60 -15.08 5.41
N ILE A 139 2.22 -14.30 4.41
CA ILE A 139 2.75 -12.96 4.17
C ILE A 139 1.61 -11.97 4.40
N THR A 140 1.87 -10.99 5.26
CA THR A 140 0.98 -9.86 5.46
C THR A 140 1.74 -8.59 5.18
N CYS A 141 1.20 -7.76 4.29
CA CYS A 141 1.70 -6.43 4.00
C CYS A 141 0.71 -5.39 4.47
N ARG A 142 1.19 -4.37 5.16
CA ARG A 142 0.39 -3.23 5.62
C ARG A 142 1.08 -1.95 5.20
N ALA A 143 0.59 -1.33 4.13
CA ALA A 143 1.16 -0.13 3.55
C ALA A 143 0.34 1.11 3.90
N SER A 144 1.05 2.20 4.23
CA SER A 144 0.56 3.57 4.25
C SER A 144 0.98 4.22 2.92
N LEU A 145 0.01 4.59 2.11
CA LEU A 145 0.22 5.08 0.75
C LEU A 145 0.00 6.59 0.65
N SER A 146 0.75 7.21 -0.25
CA SER A 146 0.72 8.63 -0.55
C SER A 146 -0.55 9.04 -1.30
N GLU A 147 -0.76 10.35 -1.44
CA GLU A 147 -1.84 10.89 -2.26
C GLU A 147 -1.66 10.52 -3.72
N ALA A 148 -0.44 10.65 -4.25
CA ALA A 148 -0.10 10.33 -5.63
C ALA A 148 -0.47 8.88 -5.99
N THR A 149 -0.10 7.93 -5.12
CA THR A 149 -0.45 6.51 -5.30
C THR A 149 -1.95 6.27 -5.13
N THR A 150 -2.59 7.00 -4.21
CA THR A 150 -4.03 6.87 -3.98
C THR A 150 -4.81 7.37 -5.19
N LEU A 151 -4.54 8.57 -5.69
CA LEU A 151 -5.24 9.19 -6.81
C LEU A 151 -5.05 8.42 -8.13
N SER A 152 -3.84 7.93 -8.40
CA SER A 152 -3.56 7.16 -9.62
C SER A 152 -4.41 5.89 -9.69
N ALA A 153 -4.67 5.26 -8.56
CA ALA A 153 -5.57 4.11 -8.47
C ALA A 153 -7.05 4.50 -8.42
N LEU A 154 -7.41 5.59 -7.75
CA LEU A 154 -8.80 6.05 -7.73
C LEU A 154 -9.33 6.46 -9.12
N ALA A 155 -8.45 6.76 -10.09
CA ALA A 155 -8.83 7.09 -11.46
C ALA A 155 -9.75 6.04 -12.13
N ALA A 156 -9.74 4.79 -11.66
CA ALA A 156 -10.56 3.71 -12.19
C ALA A 156 -11.89 3.46 -11.44
N ILE A 157 -12.21 4.23 -10.40
CA ILE A 157 -13.39 3.99 -9.55
C ILE A 157 -14.20 5.24 -9.24
N THR A 158 -15.50 5.06 -9.08
CA THR A 158 -16.41 6.12 -8.62
C THR A 158 -16.63 5.99 -7.12
N LEU A 159 -16.29 7.03 -6.37
CA LEU A 159 -16.55 7.08 -4.93
C LEU A 159 -18.04 7.34 -4.64
N PRO A 160 -18.57 6.86 -3.49
CA PRO A 160 -19.93 7.18 -3.07
C PRO A 160 -20.14 8.69 -2.95
N ALA A 161 -21.28 9.20 -3.41
CA ALA A 161 -21.63 10.60 -3.21
C ALA A 161 -22.00 10.88 -1.74
N GLY A 162 -21.56 12.02 -1.21
CA GLY A 162 -21.88 12.48 0.16
C GLY A 162 -20.64 12.69 1.04
N PRO A 163 -20.84 13.06 2.32
CA PRO A 163 -19.76 13.17 3.29
C PRO A 163 -19.05 11.82 3.42
N GLN A 164 -17.73 11.81 3.23
CA GLN A 164 -16.95 10.59 3.38
C GLN A 164 -16.75 10.30 4.87
N PRO A 165 -16.89 9.04 5.30
CA PRO A 165 -16.50 8.64 6.65
C PRO A 165 -15.00 8.89 6.84
N ASP A 166 -14.55 8.90 8.10
CA ASP A 166 -13.12 9.04 8.43
C ASP A 166 -12.28 7.96 7.74
N PHE A 167 -12.84 6.75 7.64
CA PHE A 167 -12.27 5.57 6.98
C PHE A 167 -13.28 5.02 6.00
N LEU A 168 -12.91 5.01 4.72
CA LEU A 168 -13.75 4.43 3.67
C LEU A 168 -13.10 3.13 3.16
N PRO A 169 -13.53 1.95 3.64
CA PRO A 169 -13.10 0.70 3.06
C PRO A 169 -13.69 0.56 1.65
N LEU A 170 -12.86 0.23 0.67
CA LEU A 170 -13.35 -0.10 -0.66
C LEU A 170 -13.82 -1.57 -0.69
N PRO A 171 -14.91 -1.87 -1.42
CA PRO A 171 -15.46 -3.22 -1.46
C PRO A 171 -14.47 -4.24 -2.03
N ALA A 172 -14.51 -5.47 -1.51
CA ALA A 172 -13.75 -6.59 -2.04
C ALA A 172 -14.11 -6.85 -3.51
N GLY A 173 -13.11 -7.24 -4.33
CA GLY A 173 -13.29 -7.41 -5.78
C GLY A 173 -13.30 -6.10 -6.58
N ASN A 174 -12.97 -4.98 -5.94
CA ASN A 174 -12.63 -3.74 -6.65
C ASN A 174 -11.42 -3.98 -7.58
N PRO A 175 -11.38 -3.43 -8.80
CA PRO A 175 -10.25 -3.56 -9.72
C PRO A 175 -8.89 -3.15 -9.11
N LEU A 176 -8.89 -2.34 -8.06
CA LEU A 176 -7.69 -1.90 -7.35
C LEU A 176 -7.10 -2.94 -6.38
N THR A 177 -7.87 -3.97 -6.02
CA THR A 177 -7.49 -5.05 -5.09
C THR A 177 -7.67 -6.45 -5.69
N ALA A 178 -8.03 -6.55 -6.97
CA ALA A 178 -8.41 -7.81 -7.62
C ALA A 178 -7.21 -8.59 -8.18
N ALA A 179 -6.36 -9.14 -7.30
CA ALA A 179 -5.51 -10.27 -7.65
C ALA A 179 -6.26 -11.59 -7.33
N PRO A 180 -6.27 -12.60 -8.23
CA PRO A 180 -6.93 -13.88 -7.95
C PRO A 180 -6.31 -14.59 -6.73
N GLY A 181 -7.12 -14.88 -5.71
CA GLY A 181 -6.71 -15.64 -4.52
C GLY A 181 -6.06 -14.83 -3.39
N ALA A 182 -6.10 -13.49 -3.50
CA ALA A 182 -5.51 -12.57 -2.54
C ALA A 182 -6.56 -11.81 -1.73
N ASP A 183 -6.45 -11.84 -0.41
CA ASP A 183 -7.23 -10.94 0.46
C ASP A 183 -6.52 -9.59 0.51
N ALA A 184 -7.04 -8.62 -0.24
CA ALA A 184 -6.56 -7.25 -0.27
C ALA A 184 -7.68 -6.27 0.12
N THR A 185 -7.41 -5.43 1.11
CA THR A 185 -8.33 -4.39 1.61
C THR A 185 -7.66 -3.03 1.48
N LEU A 186 -8.27 -2.15 0.69
CA LEU A 186 -7.87 -0.75 0.57
C LEU A 186 -8.85 0.11 1.37
N THR A 187 -8.32 0.93 2.27
CA THR A 187 -9.09 1.90 3.05
C THR A 187 -8.60 3.30 2.74
N LEU A 188 -9.48 4.16 2.25
CA LEU A 188 -9.16 5.59 2.07
C LEU A 188 -9.32 6.31 3.39
N LEU A 189 -8.41 7.25 3.65
CA LEU A 189 -8.44 8.10 4.85
C LEU A 189 -8.97 9.48 4.45
N ASN A 190 -10.02 9.94 5.14
CA ASN A 190 -10.45 11.33 5.01
C ASN A 190 -9.49 12.21 5.83
N THR A 191 -8.35 12.56 5.22
CA THR A 191 -7.22 13.21 5.89
C THR A 191 -7.62 14.55 6.53
N GLU A 192 -8.50 15.32 5.89
CA GLU A 192 -9.02 16.59 6.41
C GLU A 192 -9.81 16.37 7.70
N THR A 193 -10.87 15.55 7.65
CA THR A 193 -11.72 15.32 8.83
C THR A 193 -10.96 14.62 9.95
N LEU A 194 -10.06 13.70 9.62
CA LEU A 194 -9.22 13.03 10.61
C LEU A 194 -8.23 13.99 11.27
N SER A 195 -7.59 14.86 10.49
CA SER A 195 -6.63 15.82 11.05
C SER A 195 -7.31 16.79 12.00
N GLU A 196 -8.52 17.24 11.68
CA GLU A 196 -9.33 18.09 12.55
C GLU A 196 -9.76 17.38 13.83
N LYS A 197 -10.24 16.13 13.73
CA LYS A 197 -10.70 15.34 14.89
C LYS A 197 -9.57 14.95 15.84
N LEU A 198 -8.37 14.73 15.31
CA LEU A 198 -7.21 14.26 16.06
C LEU A 198 -6.25 15.39 16.48
N ASP A 199 -6.49 16.62 16.01
CA ASP A 199 -5.58 17.75 16.18
C ASP A 199 -4.12 17.36 15.83
N THR A 200 -3.97 16.60 14.74
CA THR A 200 -2.70 15.97 14.32
C THR A 200 -2.71 15.76 12.80
N PRO A 201 -1.63 16.09 12.07
CA PRO A 201 -1.54 15.82 10.65
C PRO A 201 -1.65 14.32 10.31
N VAL A 202 -2.49 13.99 9.33
CA VAL A 202 -2.58 12.63 8.79
C VAL A 202 -1.52 12.45 7.68
N THR A 203 -0.57 11.55 7.89
CA THR A 203 0.59 11.35 7.00
C THR A 203 0.38 10.27 5.93
N ALA A 204 -0.85 9.76 5.79
CA ALA A 204 -1.25 8.72 4.85
C ALA A 204 -2.58 9.09 4.18
N ASN A 205 -2.73 8.83 2.89
CA ASN A 205 -3.99 9.09 2.18
C ASN A 205 -4.83 7.82 2.05
N SER A 206 -4.17 6.66 2.03
CA SER A 206 -4.83 5.38 2.09
C SER A 206 -3.98 4.33 2.78
N VAL A 207 -4.62 3.28 3.24
CA VAL A 207 -4.01 2.10 3.81
C VAL A 207 -4.37 0.90 2.96
N LEU A 208 -3.35 0.18 2.50
CA LEU A 208 -3.52 -1.10 1.83
C LEU A 208 -3.05 -2.22 2.75
N VAL A 209 -3.93 -3.19 3.00
CA VAL A 209 -3.60 -4.40 3.73
C VAL A 209 -3.78 -5.59 2.81
N THR A 210 -2.76 -6.44 2.72
CA THR A 210 -2.84 -7.72 2.02
C THR A 210 -2.43 -8.86 2.92
N SER A 211 -3.06 -10.02 2.75
CA SER A 211 -2.76 -11.23 3.49
C SER A 211 -2.85 -12.43 2.57
N ASN A 212 -1.76 -13.18 2.43
CA ASN A 212 -1.69 -14.34 1.55
C ASN A 212 -1.08 -15.53 2.28
N SER A 213 -1.78 -16.66 2.24
CA SER A 213 -1.27 -17.94 2.74
C SER A 213 -0.79 -18.80 1.57
N PHE A 214 0.35 -19.45 1.75
CA PHE A 214 0.94 -20.34 0.77
C PHE A 214 1.31 -21.67 1.41
N ASP A 215 1.13 -22.76 0.67
CA ASP A 215 1.75 -24.02 1.02
C ASP A 215 3.28 -23.87 0.92
N ALA A 216 4.00 -24.35 1.92
CA ALA A 216 5.44 -24.52 1.80
C ALA A 216 5.70 -25.59 0.73
N GLU A 217 6.59 -25.30 -0.23
CA GLU A 217 6.97 -26.30 -1.22
C GLU A 217 7.47 -27.57 -0.53
N ALA A 218 7.03 -28.73 -1.01
CA ALA A 218 7.54 -30.00 -0.53
C ALA A 218 9.05 -30.05 -0.82
N GLN A 219 9.85 -30.21 0.23
CA GLN A 219 11.30 -30.43 0.13
C GLN A 219 11.61 -31.77 -0.55
#